data_AF-A0A3B1KA48-F1
#
_entry.id   AF-A0A3B1KA48-F1
#
_cell.length_a   1.000
_cell.length_b   1.000
_cell.length_c   1.000
_cell.angle_alpha   90.00
_cell.angle_beta   90.00
_cell.angle_gamma   90.00
#
_symmetry.space_group_name_H-M   'P 1'
#
loop_
_entity.id
_entity.type
_entity.pdbx_description
1 polymer ?
#
loop_
_entity_poly.entity_id
_entity_poly.type
_entity_poly.pdbx_seq_one_letter_code
_entity_poly.pdbx_strand_id
1 'polypeptide(L)'
;SDNFIIIIIIIIIVAVCSNSNPTPQCDTANGWEQYGSNCYKLNSQLRKSWIAARTDCVMEGGDLVSIQSAAEQQYVISPTSDVWIGLNDLEFSDYLWSDGSALSHTNWGPGEPNDHAGRENCVELVTTQNGSSYWNDIFCDCHKPQSESTGPLFALFLA
;
A
#
# COMPACT_ATOMS: atom_id res chain seq x y z
N SER A 1 6.59 44.49 38.10
CA SER A 1 6.87 43.04 38.18
C SER A 1 5.81 42.22 37.47
N ASP A 2 4.53 42.61 37.58
CA ASP A 2 3.40 41.73 37.28
C ASP A 2 3.11 41.56 35.78
N ASN A 3 3.36 42.60 34.97
CA ASN A 3 3.25 42.52 33.50
C ASN A 3 4.23 41.52 32.88
N PHE A 4 5.42 41.35 33.47
CA PHE A 4 6.43 40.44 32.94
C PHE A 4 6.03 38.98 33.17
N ILE A 5 5.43 38.70 34.33
CA ILE A 5 4.91 37.37 34.69
C ILE A 5 3.72 36.99 33.79
N ILE A 6 2.81 37.94 33.52
CA ILE A 6 1.65 37.71 32.64
C ILE A 6 2.10 37.42 31.20
N ILE A 7 3.08 38.15 30.68
CA ILE A 7 3.63 37.93 29.33
C ILE A 7 4.28 36.54 29.22
N ILE A 8 5.06 36.13 30.23
CA ILE A 8 5.69 34.80 30.25
C ILE A 8 4.64 33.69 30.29
N ILE A 9 3.58 33.83 31.10
CA ILE A 9 2.49 32.85 31.16
C ILE A 9 1.76 32.75 29.82
N ILE A 10 1.46 33.86 29.15
CA ILE A 10 0.84 33.85 27.82
C ILE A 10 1.75 33.18 26.78
N ILE A 11 3.06 33.46 26.79
CA ILE A 11 4.02 32.83 25.88
C ILE A 11 4.12 31.32 26.13
N ILE A 12 4.15 30.88 27.38
CA ILE A 12 4.16 29.46 27.74
C ILE A 12 2.84 28.79 27.31
N ILE A 13 1.68 29.43 27.52
CA ILE A 13 0.38 28.90 27.09
C ILE A 13 0.32 28.79 25.56
N VAL A 14 0.75 29.82 24.81
CA VAL A 14 0.77 29.81 23.34
C VAL A 14 1.76 28.76 22.79
N ALA A 15 2.91 28.57 23.45
CA ALA A 15 3.87 27.53 23.09
C ALA A 15 3.33 26.11 23.38
N VAL A 16 2.59 25.92 24.48
CA VAL A 16 1.96 24.64 24.84
C VAL A 16 0.73 24.33 23.97
N CYS A 17 0.04 25.36 23.44
CA CYS A 17 -1.06 25.20 22.48
C CYS A 17 -0.60 24.98 21.03
N SER A 18 0.69 25.15 20.74
CA SER A 18 1.27 24.92 19.41
C SER A 18 1.85 23.51 19.30
N ASN A 19 1.06 22.48 19.61
CA ASN A 19 1.35 21.13 19.14
C ASN A 19 0.92 21.05 17.67
N SER A 20 1.75 21.59 16.76
CA SER A 20 1.73 21.12 15.39
C SER A 20 2.19 19.67 15.44
N ASN A 21 1.23 18.75 15.56
CA ASN A 21 1.50 17.33 15.39
C ASN A 21 2.19 17.23 14.02
N PRO A 22 3.50 16.92 13.95
CA PRO A 22 4.16 16.87 12.65
C PRO A 22 3.40 15.83 11.83
N THR A 23 3.04 16.19 10.61
CA THR A 23 2.57 15.23 9.60
C THR A 23 3.46 13.99 9.68
N PRO A 24 2.91 12.77 9.58
CA PRO A 24 3.68 11.53 9.66
C PRO A 24 4.95 11.65 8.81
N GLN A 25 6.12 11.67 9.44
CA GLN A 25 7.35 11.86 8.70
C GLN A 25 7.84 10.48 8.26
N CYS A 26 7.61 10.15 6.99
CA CYS A 26 8.09 8.91 6.41
C CYS A 26 9.63 8.86 6.46
N ASP A 27 10.17 7.65 6.59
CA ASP A 27 11.61 7.41 6.58
C ASP A 27 12.18 7.45 5.15
N THR A 28 12.28 8.66 4.61
CA THR A 28 12.77 8.90 3.25
C THR A 28 14.21 8.44 3.04
N ALA A 29 15.00 8.32 4.12
CA ALA A 29 16.38 7.82 4.03
C ALA A 29 16.41 6.31 3.69
N ASN A 30 15.35 5.57 4.04
CA ASN A 30 15.21 4.15 3.76
C ASN A 30 14.21 3.83 2.63
N GLY A 31 13.93 4.83 1.78
CA GLY A 31 13.14 4.67 0.56
C GLY A 31 11.63 4.72 0.75
N TRP A 32 11.14 5.20 1.90
CA TRP A 32 9.72 5.47 2.09
C TRP A 32 9.35 6.84 1.52
N GLU A 33 8.22 6.91 0.84
CA GLU A 33 7.67 8.13 0.24
C GLU A 33 6.34 8.48 0.88
N GLN A 34 6.12 9.77 1.12
CA GLN A 34 4.89 10.24 1.74
C GLN A 34 3.82 10.56 0.69
N TYR A 35 2.62 10.06 0.91
CA TYR A 35 1.42 10.51 0.20
C TYR A 35 0.23 10.58 1.14
N GLY A 36 -0.37 11.77 1.24
CA GLY A 36 -1.40 12.03 2.24
C GLY A 36 -0.87 11.83 3.67
N SER A 37 -1.54 10.96 4.43
CA SER A 37 -1.18 10.59 5.80
C SER A 37 -0.33 9.33 5.91
N ASN A 38 -0.01 8.67 4.78
CA ASN A 38 0.58 7.34 4.76
C ASN A 38 1.99 7.36 4.14
N CYS A 39 2.76 6.32 4.42
CA CYS A 39 4.08 6.08 3.86
C CYS A 39 4.06 4.87 2.94
N TYR A 40 4.64 5.00 1.75
CA TYR A 40 4.66 3.95 0.73
C TYR A 40 6.09 3.60 0.36
N LYS A 41 6.35 2.34 0.03
CA LYS A 41 7.67 1.91 -0.45
C LYS A 41 7.54 0.76 -1.43
N LEU A 42 8.10 0.91 -2.62
CA LEU A 42 8.20 -0.18 -3.58
C LEU A 42 9.41 -1.06 -3.26
N ASN A 43 9.20 -2.30 -2.86
CA ASN A 43 10.27 -3.27 -2.75
C ASN A 43 10.50 -3.98 -4.09
N SER A 44 11.41 -3.40 -4.87
CA SER A 44 11.82 -3.92 -6.19
C SER A 44 13.07 -4.81 -6.14
N GLN A 45 13.48 -5.32 -4.97
CA GLN A 45 14.73 -6.07 -4.84
C GLN A 45 14.56 -7.54 -5.25
N LEU A 46 13.51 -8.19 -4.76
CA LEU A 46 13.23 -9.60 -5.03
C LEU A 46 11.76 -9.79 -5.31
N ARG A 47 11.51 -10.58 -6.35
CA ARG A 47 10.22 -11.11 -6.71
C ARG A 47 9.85 -12.22 -5.73
N LYS A 48 8.68 -12.15 -5.10
CA LYS A 48 8.22 -13.11 -4.07
C LYS A 48 6.76 -13.55 -4.27
N SER A 49 6.36 -14.67 -3.67
CA SER A 49 4.94 -15.01 -3.52
C SER A 49 4.25 -13.96 -2.66
N TRP A 50 2.93 -13.85 -2.75
CA TRP A 50 2.16 -12.86 -2.01
C TRP A 50 2.41 -12.94 -0.49
N ILE A 51 2.42 -14.16 0.07
CA ILE A 51 2.67 -14.39 1.51
C ILE A 51 4.08 -13.95 1.91
N ALA A 52 5.10 -14.27 1.10
CA ALA A 52 6.48 -13.89 1.39
C ALA A 52 6.70 -12.38 1.24
N ALA A 53 6.06 -11.75 0.26
CA ALA A 53 6.03 -10.31 0.08
C ALA A 53 5.40 -9.60 1.29
N ARG A 54 4.23 -10.06 1.74
CA ARG A 54 3.59 -9.54 2.96
C ARG A 54 4.48 -9.68 4.19
N THR A 55 5.12 -10.84 4.34
CA THR A 55 6.04 -11.09 5.46
C THR A 55 7.15 -10.04 5.51
N ASP A 56 7.74 -9.66 4.37
CA ASP A 56 8.73 -8.58 4.32
C ASP A 56 8.12 -7.23 4.73
N CYS A 57 6.91 -6.90 4.25
CA CYS A 57 6.22 -5.66 4.59
C CYS A 57 6.06 -5.52 6.11
N VAL A 58 5.58 -6.58 6.75
CA VAL A 58 5.38 -6.64 8.21
C VAL A 58 6.70 -6.53 8.97
N MET A 59 7.78 -7.16 8.47
CA MET A 59 9.11 -7.02 9.08
C MET A 59 9.69 -5.60 8.96
N GLU A 60 9.29 -4.84 7.93
CA GLU A 60 9.67 -3.43 7.76
C GLU A 60 8.72 -2.45 8.48
N GLY A 61 7.72 -2.95 9.22
CA GLY A 61 6.81 -2.13 10.01
C GLY A 61 5.57 -1.62 9.26
N GLY A 62 5.26 -2.19 8.10
CA GLY A 62 4.04 -1.92 7.33
C GLY A 62 3.25 -3.19 7.00
N ASP A 63 2.43 -3.16 5.96
CA ASP A 63 1.81 -4.32 5.31
C ASP A 63 1.83 -4.10 3.78
N LEU A 64 1.33 -5.06 3.00
CA LEU A 64 1.05 -4.82 1.58
C LEU A 64 0.00 -3.71 1.44
N VAL A 65 0.17 -2.88 0.44
CA VAL A 65 -0.64 -1.67 0.27
C VAL A 65 -2.14 -1.96 0.15
N SER A 66 -2.95 -1.21 0.93
CA SER A 66 -4.38 -1.05 0.68
C SER A 66 -4.64 0.21 -0.12
N ILE A 67 -5.65 0.18 -1.00
CA ILE A 67 -5.97 1.31 -1.88
C ILE A 67 -7.41 1.74 -1.61
N GLN A 68 -7.56 2.93 -1.06
CA GLN A 68 -8.80 3.46 -0.52
C GLN A 68 -9.46 4.51 -1.42
N SER A 69 -8.78 4.96 -2.47
CA SER A 69 -9.33 5.96 -3.39
C SER A 69 -8.72 5.88 -4.80
N ALA A 70 -9.42 6.47 -5.77
CA ALA A 70 -8.89 6.62 -7.12
C ALA A 70 -7.64 7.51 -7.17
N ALA A 71 -7.49 8.48 -6.26
CA ALA A 71 -6.30 9.33 -6.19
C ALA A 71 -5.08 8.53 -5.71
N GLU A 72 -5.28 7.68 -4.71
CA GLU A 72 -4.27 6.75 -4.22
C GLU A 72 -3.91 5.71 -5.29
N GLN A 73 -4.89 5.13 -5.99
CA GLN A 73 -4.68 4.22 -7.12
C GLN A 73 -3.74 4.81 -8.19
N GLN A 74 -3.84 6.12 -8.45
CA GLN A 74 -2.97 6.83 -9.38
C GLN A 74 -1.58 7.12 -8.82
N TYR A 75 -1.45 7.18 -7.50
CA TYR A 75 -0.17 7.36 -6.82
C TYR A 75 0.62 6.04 -6.75
N VAL A 76 -0.04 4.93 -6.42
CA VAL A 76 0.57 3.61 -6.16
C VAL A 76 0.96 2.83 -7.43
N ILE A 77 1.16 3.52 -8.55
CA ILE A 77 1.48 2.90 -9.84
C ILE A 77 2.98 2.55 -9.89
N SER A 78 3.30 1.32 -10.29
CA SER A 78 4.69 0.93 -10.57
C SER A 78 5.00 1.08 -12.06
N PRO A 79 5.95 1.94 -12.46
CA PRO A 79 6.21 2.20 -13.88
C PRO A 79 6.91 1.06 -14.62
N THR A 80 7.40 0.04 -13.90
CA THR A 80 8.32 -0.97 -14.46
C THR A 80 7.82 -2.41 -14.34
N SER A 81 6.75 -2.66 -13.58
CA SER A 81 6.27 -4.02 -13.32
C SER A 81 4.94 -4.04 -12.60
N ASP A 82 4.21 -5.14 -12.73
CA ASP A 82 3.09 -5.46 -11.86
C ASP A 82 3.58 -5.75 -10.43
N VAL A 83 2.75 -5.42 -9.45
CA VAL A 83 3.12 -5.48 -8.03
C VAL A 83 2.01 -6.08 -7.20
N TRP A 84 2.38 -6.79 -6.13
CA TRP A 84 1.43 -7.24 -5.12
C TRP A 84 0.82 -6.06 -4.37
N ILE A 85 -0.49 -6.16 -4.15
CA ILE A 85 -1.24 -5.32 -3.21
C ILE A 85 -1.85 -6.20 -2.11
N GLY A 86 -2.33 -5.60 -1.02
CA GLY A 86 -2.80 -6.34 0.15
C GLY A 86 -4.16 -7.03 -0.01
N LEU A 87 -4.83 -6.87 -1.16
CA LEU A 87 -6.15 -7.45 -1.38
C LEU A 87 -6.02 -8.96 -1.64
N ASN A 88 -6.84 -9.75 -0.96
CA ASN A 88 -6.84 -11.21 -1.05
C ASN A 88 -8.18 -11.78 -0.55
N ASP A 89 -8.49 -13.03 -0.88
CA ASP A 89 -9.64 -13.78 -0.36
C ASP A 89 -9.20 -15.12 0.28
N LEU A 90 -8.01 -15.13 0.90
CA LEU A 90 -7.39 -16.35 1.45
C LEU A 90 -8.17 -16.99 2.60
N GLU A 91 -8.86 -16.17 3.41
CA GLU A 91 -9.54 -16.61 4.63
C GLU A 91 -11.06 -16.74 4.48
N PHE A 92 -11.66 -16.00 3.55
CA PHE A 92 -13.10 -15.89 3.36
C PHE A 92 -13.45 -15.86 1.87
N SER A 93 -14.70 -16.14 1.51
CA SER A 93 -15.17 -15.99 0.12
C SER A 93 -15.36 -14.52 -0.31
N ASP A 94 -14.82 -13.57 0.45
CA ASP A 94 -14.90 -12.13 0.20
C ASP A 94 -13.47 -11.53 0.25
N TYR A 95 -13.19 -10.58 -0.64
CA TYR A 95 -11.90 -9.90 -0.67
C TYR A 95 -11.71 -8.96 0.54
N LEU A 96 -10.57 -9.08 1.21
CA LEU A 96 -10.16 -8.30 2.35
C LEU A 96 -8.75 -7.75 2.17
N TRP A 97 -8.48 -6.57 2.73
CA TRP A 97 -7.14 -6.04 2.81
C TRP A 97 -6.37 -6.70 3.95
N SER A 98 -5.11 -7.05 3.70
CA SER A 98 -4.24 -7.69 4.68
C SER A 98 -3.94 -6.82 5.91
N ASP A 99 -3.93 -5.51 5.74
CA ASP A 99 -3.77 -4.51 6.81
C ASP A 99 -5.04 -4.34 7.69
N GLY A 100 -6.14 -4.99 7.35
CA GLY A 100 -7.43 -4.90 8.04
C GLY A 100 -8.27 -3.68 7.67
N SER A 101 -7.84 -2.87 6.70
CA SER A 101 -8.62 -1.75 6.18
C SER A 101 -9.93 -2.23 5.54
N ALA A 102 -10.96 -1.37 5.58
CA ALA A 102 -12.22 -1.67 4.90
C ALA A 102 -12.04 -1.60 3.38
N LEU A 103 -12.72 -2.49 2.64
CA LEU A 103 -12.77 -2.42 1.18
C LEU A 103 -13.82 -1.39 0.74
N SER A 104 -13.43 -0.13 0.55
CA SER A 104 -14.32 0.94 0.07
C SER A 104 -14.08 1.40 -1.37
N HIS A 105 -13.02 0.93 -2.00
CA HIS A 105 -12.66 1.25 -3.38
C HIS A 105 -12.28 -0.05 -4.10
N THR A 106 -12.63 -0.13 -5.39
CA THR A 106 -12.22 -1.23 -6.26
C THR A 106 -11.81 -0.69 -7.61
N ASN A 107 -10.79 -1.30 -8.23
CA ASN A 107 -10.33 -0.93 -9.56
C ASN A 107 -9.98 -2.16 -10.41
N TRP A 108 -10.90 -3.14 -10.43
CA TRP A 108 -10.75 -4.37 -11.20
C TRP A 108 -10.56 -4.13 -12.70
N GLY A 109 -9.71 -4.95 -13.32
CA GLY A 109 -9.54 -4.99 -14.76
C GLY A 109 -10.78 -5.53 -15.49
N PRO A 110 -10.85 -5.34 -16.81
CA PRO A 110 -11.95 -5.90 -17.59
C PRO A 110 -12.00 -7.43 -17.47
N GLY A 111 -13.06 -7.97 -16.87
CA GLY A 111 -13.25 -9.40 -16.67
C GLY A 111 -12.82 -9.93 -15.30
N GLU A 112 -12.24 -9.07 -14.46
CA GLU A 112 -11.74 -9.43 -13.13
C GLU A 112 -12.72 -9.05 -11.99
N PRO A 113 -12.67 -9.75 -10.84
CA PRO A 113 -11.90 -10.97 -10.62
C PRO A 113 -12.52 -12.17 -11.33
N ASN A 114 -11.71 -13.04 -11.92
CA ASN A 114 -12.18 -14.17 -12.72
C ASN A 114 -12.05 -15.54 -12.01
N ASP A 115 -11.32 -15.59 -10.89
CA ASP A 115 -11.02 -16.77 -10.09
C ASP A 115 -10.56 -17.96 -10.94
N HIS A 116 -9.52 -17.75 -11.75
CA HIS A 116 -9.11 -18.74 -12.75
C HIS A 116 -8.80 -20.10 -12.09
N ALA A 117 -9.60 -21.10 -12.45
CA ALA A 117 -9.53 -22.45 -11.90
C ALA A 117 -9.78 -22.56 -10.38
N GLY A 118 -10.47 -21.60 -9.77
CA GLY A 118 -10.86 -21.63 -8.35
C GLY A 118 -9.69 -21.46 -7.38
N ARG A 119 -8.66 -20.71 -7.78
CA ARG A 119 -7.34 -20.67 -7.11
C ARG A 119 -6.64 -19.31 -7.20
N GLU A 120 -7.27 -18.27 -7.75
CA GLU A 120 -6.67 -16.94 -7.89
C GLU A 120 -7.05 -16.06 -6.69
N ASN A 121 -6.36 -16.29 -5.57
CA ASN A 121 -6.80 -15.75 -4.28
C ASN A 121 -6.07 -14.47 -3.81
N CYS A 122 -5.13 -13.98 -4.62
CA CYS A 122 -4.29 -12.83 -4.31
C CYS A 122 -4.35 -11.81 -5.44
N VAL A 123 -4.17 -10.53 -5.13
CA VAL A 123 -4.38 -9.47 -6.11
C VAL A 123 -3.09 -8.74 -6.44
N GLU A 124 -2.85 -8.55 -7.74
CA GLU A 124 -1.80 -7.69 -8.27
C GLU A 124 -2.38 -6.39 -8.83
N LEU A 125 -1.59 -5.32 -8.76
CA LEU A 125 -1.81 -4.09 -9.51
C LEU A 125 -1.03 -4.18 -10.82
N VAL A 126 -1.76 -4.17 -11.92
CA VAL A 126 -1.24 -4.17 -13.28
C VAL A 126 -1.13 -2.74 -13.78
N THR A 127 0.04 -2.36 -14.30
CA THR A 127 0.26 -1.03 -14.88
C THR A 127 0.30 -1.09 -16.40
N THR A 128 -0.53 -0.28 -17.06
CA THR A 128 -0.60 -0.23 -18.52
C THR A 128 0.41 0.75 -19.10
N GLN A 129 0.75 0.57 -20.38
CA GLN A 129 1.70 1.44 -21.09
C GLN A 129 1.25 2.91 -21.19
N ASN A 130 -0.06 3.19 -21.08
CA ASN A 130 -0.60 4.54 -21.08
C ASN A 130 -0.63 5.18 -19.67
N GLY A 131 -0.02 4.56 -18.67
CA GLY A 131 0.07 5.07 -17.30
C GLY A 131 -1.20 4.93 -16.48
N SER A 132 -2.14 4.07 -16.90
CA SER A 132 -3.28 3.66 -16.07
C SER A 132 -2.92 2.39 -15.31
N SER A 133 -3.76 2.00 -14.35
CA SER A 133 -3.60 0.74 -13.62
C SER A 133 -4.95 0.13 -13.31
N TYR A 134 -4.97 -1.19 -13.13
CA TYR A 134 -6.14 -1.97 -12.72
C TYR A 134 -5.69 -3.18 -11.90
N TRP A 135 -6.66 -3.86 -11.27
CA TRP A 135 -6.40 -5.01 -10.43
C TRP A 135 -6.71 -6.31 -11.16
N ASN A 136 -5.89 -7.32 -10.93
CA ASN A 136 -6.08 -8.68 -11.42
C ASN A 136 -5.95 -9.65 -10.24
N ASP A 137 -6.85 -10.61 -10.11
CA ASP A 137 -6.65 -11.74 -9.21
C ASP A 137 -5.72 -12.78 -9.85
N ILE A 138 -4.88 -13.39 -9.04
CA ILE A 138 -3.83 -14.30 -9.47
C ILE A 138 -3.46 -15.29 -8.36
N PHE A 139 -2.92 -16.44 -8.77
CA PHE A 139 -2.29 -17.41 -7.88
C PHE A 139 -1.25 -16.73 -6.98
N CYS A 140 -1.41 -16.87 -5.67
CA CYS A 140 -0.54 -16.27 -4.65
C CYS A 140 0.94 -16.68 -4.78
N ASP A 141 1.22 -17.87 -5.30
CA ASP A 141 2.58 -18.38 -5.54
C ASP A 141 3.18 -17.97 -6.89
N CYS A 142 2.42 -17.24 -7.70
CA CYS A 142 2.82 -16.71 -9.00
C CYS A 142 3.41 -17.77 -9.95
N HIS A 143 2.58 -18.74 -10.33
CA HIS A 143 2.81 -19.61 -11.49
C HIS A 143 1.60 -19.50 -12.42
N LYS A 144 1.65 -18.62 -13.42
CA LYS A 144 0.69 -18.68 -14.55
C LYS A 144 0.92 -19.99 -15.34
N PRO A 145 -0.12 -20.62 -15.92
CA PRO A 145 0.08 -21.80 -16.76
C PRO A 145 0.90 -21.48 -18.03
N GLN A 146 2.15 -21.97 -18.08
CA GLN A 146 3.13 -22.16 -19.18
C GLN A 146 3.14 -21.32 -20.49
N SER A 147 2.35 -20.27 -20.66
CA SER A 147 2.34 -19.44 -21.88
C SER A 147 2.59 -17.95 -21.66
N GLU A 148 2.57 -17.48 -20.41
CA GLU A 148 2.96 -16.11 -20.07
C GLU A 148 3.99 -16.19 -18.93
N SER A 149 5.23 -15.85 -19.24
CA SER A 149 6.34 -15.88 -18.29
C SER A 149 6.23 -14.68 -17.33
N THR A 150 5.38 -14.77 -16.31
CA THR A 150 5.45 -13.90 -15.13
C THR A 150 5.66 -14.77 -13.90
N GLY A 151 6.93 -14.83 -13.46
CA GLY A 151 7.28 -15.34 -12.15
C GLY A 151 6.90 -14.34 -11.05
N PRO A 152 7.31 -14.57 -9.79
CA PRO A 152 6.86 -13.81 -8.63
C PRO A 152 6.94 -12.28 -8.80
N LEU A 153 6.17 -11.51 -8.03
CA LEU A 153 6.07 -10.05 -8.21
C LEU A 153 6.82 -9.28 -7.13
N PHE A 154 7.08 -8.00 -7.43
CA PHE A 154 7.52 -7.04 -6.43
C PHE A 154 6.34 -6.63 -5.55
N ALA A 155 6.63 -6.00 -4.42
CA ALA A 155 5.63 -5.70 -3.41
C ALA A 155 5.61 -4.21 -3.09
N LEU A 156 4.41 -3.65 -2.98
CA LEU A 156 4.22 -2.26 -2.58
C LEU A 156 3.79 -2.20 -1.13
N PHE A 157 4.59 -1.52 -0.31
CA PHE A 157 4.48 -1.49 1.13
C PHE A 157 3.70 -0.25 1.54
N LEU A 158 2.93 -0.36 2.63
CA LEU A 158 2.16 0.71 3.25
C LEU A 158 2.41 0.70 4.76
N ALA A 159 2.73 1.87 5.33
CA ALA A 159 2.90 2.09 6.76
C ALA A 159 2.23 3.41 7.21
#